data_AF-A0A8C5S6M6-F1
#
_entry.id   AF-A0A8C5S6M6-F1
#
_cell.length_a   1.000
_cell.length_b   1.000
_cell.length_c   1.000
_cell.angle_alpha   90.00
_cell.angle_beta   90.00
_cell.angle_gamma   90.00
#
_symmetry.space_group_name_H-M   'P 1'
#
loop_
_entity.id
_entity.type
_entity.pdbx_description
1 polymer ?
#
loop_
_entity_poly.entity_id
_entity_poly.type
_entity_poly.pdbx_seq_one_letter_code
_entity_poly.pdbx_strand_id
1 'polypeptide(L)'
;IENIEDDFRNGLKLMLLLEVISGERLPKPDRGKMRFHKIANVNKALDFIASKGVKLVSIGAEEIVDGNVKMTLGMIWTIILRFAIQDISVEETSAKEGLLLWCQRKTAPYRNVNIQNFHLRPN
;
A
#
# COMPACT_ATOMS: atom_id res chain seq x y z
N ILE A 1 11.54 2.39 9.34
CA ILE A 1 10.92 3.68 8.99
C ILE A 1 10.68 4.39 10.32
N GLU A 2 11.16 5.63 10.45
CA GLU A 2 11.01 6.44 11.66
C GLU A 2 9.93 7.51 11.47
N ASN A 3 9.90 8.18 10.32
CA ASN A 3 8.86 9.12 9.95
C ASN A 3 8.33 8.81 8.54
N ILE A 4 7.03 8.53 8.44
CA ILE A 4 6.32 8.20 7.20
C ILE A 4 6.29 9.36 6.19
N GLU A 5 6.34 10.61 6.68
CA GLU A 5 6.28 11.82 5.86
C GLU A 5 7.58 12.06 5.09
N ASP A 6 8.71 11.61 5.65
CA ASP A 6 10.04 11.89 5.12
C ASP A 6 10.73 10.67 4.52
N ASP A 7 10.52 9.49 5.08
CA ASP A 7 11.34 8.31 4.78
C ASP A 7 11.17 7.78 3.35
N PHE A 8 10.04 8.05 2.72
CA PHE A 8 9.77 7.64 1.35
C PHE A 8 10.21 8.64 0.30
N ARG A 9 10.57 9.87 0.69
CA ARG A 9 10.85 10.98 -0.23
C ARG A 9 12.05 10.75 -1.14
N ASN A 10 12.97 9.84 -0.79
CA ASN A 10 14.12 9.49 -1.63
C ASN A 10 13.90 8.24 -2.51
N GLY A 11 12.76 7.57 -2.37
CA GLY A 11 12.38 6.35 -3.09
C GLY A 11 13.06 5.06 -2.63
N LEU A 12 14.19 5.11 -1.91
CA LEU A 12 14.97 3.90 -1.59
C LEU A 12 14.25 2.96 -0.62
N LYS A 13 13.69 3.52 0.47
CA LYS A 13 12.92 2.73 1.43
C LYS A 13 11.63 2.19 0.81
N LEU A 14 11.02 2.94 -0.12
CA LEU A 14 9.84 2.50 -0.86
C LEU A 14 10.16 1.32 -1.78
N MET A 15 11.24 1.41 -2.55
CA MET A 15 11.69 0.33 -3.42
C MET A 15 12.00 -0.93 -2.61
N LEU A 16 12.75 -0.80 -1.50
CA LEU A 16 13.07 -1.94 -0.64
C LEU A 16 11.81 -2.58 -0.05
N LEU A 17 10.84 -1.77 0.40
CA LEU A 17 9.56 -2.27 0.88
C LEU A 17 8.86 -3.12 -0.18
N LEU A 18 8.78 -2.62 -1.42
CA LEU A 18 8.16 -3.33 -2.54
C LEU A 18 8.87 -4.65 -2.85
N GLU A 19 10.21 -4.66 -2.82
CA GLU A 19 10.96 -5.91 -3.02
C GLU A 19 10.64 -6.94 -1.94
N VAL A 20 10.60 -6.52 -0.68
CA VAL A 20 10.36 -7.41 0.47
C VAL A 20 8.95 -8.00 0.43
N ILE A 21 7.93 -7.19 0.18
CA ILE A 21 6.54 -7.66 0.21
C ILE A 21 6.14 -8.45 -1.05
N SER A 22 6.79 -8.19 -2.18
CA SER A 22 6.51 -8.91 -3.43
C SER A 22 7.39 -10.15 -3.63
N GLY A 23 8.56 -10.20 -3.00
CA GLY A 23 9.59 -11.20 -3.28
C GLY A 23 10.32 -10.99 -4.62
N GLU A 24 10.07 -9.88 -5.32
CA GLU A 24 10.66 -9.57 -6.63
C GLU A 24 11.70 -8.46 -6.54
N ARG A 25 12.64 -8.45 -7.48
CA ARG A 25 13.67 -7.39 -7.55
C ARG A 25 13.21 -6.23 -8.41
N LEU A 26 13.42 -5.01 -7.92
CA LEU A 26 13.21 -3.79 -8.68
C LEU A 26 14.49 -3.42 -9.46
N PRO A 27 14.38 -2.56 -10.49
CA PRO A 27 15.56 -1.99 -11.15
C PRO A 27 16.50 -1.31 -10.14
N LYS A 28 17.81 -1.33 -10.43
CA LYS A 28 18.80 -0.72 -9.53
C LYS A 28 18.46 0.75 -9.27
N PRO A 29 18.51 1.21 -8.01
CA PRO A 29 18.23 2.60 -7.68
C PRO A 29 19.31 3.53 -8.21
N ASP A 30 18.90 4.72 -8.63
CA ASP A 30 19.79 5.83 -8.91
C ASP A 30 20.49 6.28 -7.63
N ARG A 31 21.81 6.49 -7.75
CA ARG A 31 22.66 6.95 -6.66
C ARG A 31 22.78 8.46 -6.72
N GLY A 32 22.57 9.13 -5.60
CA GLY A 32 22.79 10.56 -5.48
C GLY A 32 21.78 11.21 -4.53
N LYS A 33 22.03 12.48 -4.21
CA LYS A 33 21.21 13.24 -3.25
C LYS A 33 20.32 14.29 -3.92
N MET A 34 20.56 14.60 -5.19
CA MET A 34 19.78 15.57 -5.96
C MET A 34 18.32 15.13 -6.16
N ARG A 35 17.40 16.10 -6.29
CA ARG A 35 15.95 15.85 -6.40
C ARG A 35 15.60 14.92 -7.56
N PHE A 36 16.23 15.05 -8.72
CA PHE A 36 15.92 14.19 -9.87
C PHE A 36 16.27 12.71 -9.62
N HIS A 37 17.31 12.39 -8.83
CA HIS A 37 17.60 11.00 -8.44
C HIS A 37 16.46 10.43 -7.57
N LYS A 38 15.93 11.25 -6.65
CA LYS A 38 14.80 10.85 -5.81
C LYS A 38 13.55 10.58 -6.66
N ILE A 39 13.25 11.48 -7.61
CA ILE A 39 12.14 11.32 -8.55
C ILE A 39 12.31 10.04 -9.38
N ALA A 40 13.50 9.80 -9.94
CA ALA A 40 13.78 8.59 -10.71
C ALA A 40 13.58 7.30 -9.88
N ASN A 41 14.01 7.30 -8.62
CA ASN A 41 13.78 6.18 -7.70
C ASN A 41 12.31 5.96 -7.36
N VAL A 42 11.56 7.04 -7.08
CA VAL A 42 10.12 6.95 -6.83
C VAL A 42 9.38 6.49 -8.07
N ASN A 43 9.72 6.98 -9.27
CA ASN A 43 9.12 6.51 -10.53
C ASN A 43 9.32 5.00 -10.73
N LYS A 44 10.53 4.47 -10.49
CA LYS A 44 10.76 3.02 -10.54
C LYS A 44 9.84 2.24 -9.60
N ALA A 45 9.57 2.77 -8.40
CA ALA A 45 8.64 2.17 -7.46
C ALA A 45 7.18 2.27 -7.93
N LEU A 46 6.76 3.44 -8.44
CA LEU A 46 5.40 3.64 -8.96
C LEU A 46 5.12 2.78 -10.19
N ASP A 47 6.08 2.67 -11.12
CA ASP A 47 6.00 1.79 -12.29
C ASP A 47 5.87 0.32 -11.86
N PHE A 48 6.64 -0.10 -10.85
CA PHE A 48 6.51 -1.44 -10.29
C PHE A 48 5.11 -1.67 -9.70
N ILE A 49 4.60 -0.74 -8.90
CA ILE A 49 3.25 -0.82 -8.33
C ILE A 49 2.20 -0.92 -9.44
N ALA A 50 2.29 -0.07 -10.47
CA ALA A 50 1.39 -0.08 -11.62
C ALA A 50 1.42 -1.43 -12.36
N SER A 51 2.61 -2.03 -12.52
CA SER A 51 2.75 -3.35 -13.16
C SER A 51 2.07 -4.49 -12.38
N LYS A 52 1.78 -4.29 -11.08
CA LYS A 52 0.99 -5.24 -10.27
C LYS A 52 -0.52 -5.06 -10.40
N GLY A 53 -0.99 -4.24 -11.34
CA GLY A 53 -2.41 -4.02 -11.61
C GLY A 53 -3.03 -2.93 -10.74
N VAL A 54 -2.21 -2.08 -10.13
CA VAL A 54 -2.66 -0.95 -9.31
C VAL A 54 -2.87 0.30 -10.17
N LYS A 55 -4.01 0.96 -10.03
CA LYS A 55 -4.26 2.27 -10.65
C LYS A 55 -3.82 3.41 -9.72
N LEU A 56 -2.69 4.05 -10.04
CA LEU A 56 -2.14 5.20 -9.31
C LEU A 56 -2.77 6.52 -9.77
N VAL A 57 -4.09 6.64 -9.68
CA VAL A 57 -4.78 7.87 -10.09
C VAL A 57 -4.35 9.02 -9.18
N SER A 58 -3.82 10.10 -9.78
CA SER A 58 -3.39 11.33 -9.09
C SER A 58 -2.18 11.21 -8.16
N ILE A 59 -1.42 10.11 -8.20
CA ILE A 59 -0.18 9.95 -7.42
C ILE A 59 1.02 10.06 -8.37
N GLY A 60 1.68 11.22 -8.35
CA GLY A 60 2.95 11.47 -9.08
C GLY A 60 4.17 11.30 -8.18
N ALA A 61 5.34 11.05 -8.77
CA ALA A 61 6.58 10.92 -8.02
C ALA A 61 6.98 12.22 -7.32
N GLU A 62 6.67 13.36 -7.92
CA GLU A 62 6.90 14.70 -7.39
C GLU A 62 6.21 14.87 -6.03
N GLU A 63 4.95 14.45 -5.93
CA GLU A 63 4.15 14.54 -4.70
C GLU A 63 4.82 13.79 -3.54
N ILE A 64 5.38 12.61 -3.82
CA ILE A 64 6.07 11.80 -2.83
C ILE A 64 7.41 12.42 -2.45
N VAL A 65 8.19 12.89 -3.43
CA VAL A 65 9.51 13.50 -3.19
C VAL A 65 9.39 14.82 -2.41
N ASP A 66 8.35 15.59 -2.71
CA ASP A 66 8.11 16.88 -2.06
C ASP A 66 7.43 16.75 -0.68
N GLY A 67 6.99 15.53 -0.32
CA GLY A 67 6.50 15.21 1.02
C GLY A 67 5.00 15.48 1.20
N ASN A 68 4.21 15.38 0.14
CA ASN A 68 2.75 15.45 0.26
C ASN A 68 2.24 14.23 1.05
N VAL A 69 1.91 14.47 2.32
CA VAL A 69 1.48 13.42 3.25
C VAL A 69 0.21 12.71 2.75
N LYS A 70 -0.74 13.45 2.19
CA LYS A 70 -1.99 12.86 1.66
C LYS A 70 -1.70 11.88 0.52
N MET A 71 -0.83 12.26 -0.42
CA MET A 71 -0.47 11.38 -1.53
C MET A 71 0.40 10.20 -1.07
N THR A 72 1.30 10.43 -0.12
CA THR A 72 2.13 9.38 0.48
C THR A 72 1.28 8.32 1.18
N LEU A 73 0.32 8.75 2.01
CA LEU A 73 -0.63 7.85 2.66
C LEU A 73 -1.53 7.13 1.64
N GLY A 74 -1.99 7.84 0.60
CA GLY A 74 -2.77 7.24 -0.49
C GLY A 74 -2.00 6.13 -1.22
N MET A 75 -0.72 6.36 -1.52
CA MET A 75 0.15 5.35 -2.13
C MET A 75 0.33 4.12 -1.23
N ILE A 76 0.63 4.33 0.05
CA ILE A 76 0.82 3.24 1.03
C ILE A 76 -0.47 2.44 1.19
N TRP A 77 -1.61 3.13 1.27
CA TRP A 77 -2.91 2.48 1.33
C TRP A 77 -3.13 1.56 0.14
N THR A 78 -2.82 2.02 -1.07
CA THR A 78 -2.97 1.19 -2.27
C THR A 78 -2.01 0.00 -2.29
N ILE A 79 -0.78 0.16 -1.78
CA ILE A 79 0.17 -0.95 -1.59
C ILE A 79 -0.42 -1.99 -0.63
N ILE A 80 -0.93 -1.57 0.54
CA ILE A 80 -1.54 -2.47 1.52
C ILE A 80 -2.73 -3.21 0.90
N LEU A 81 -3.62 -2.50 0.21
CA LEU A 81 -4.75 -3.10 -0.48
C LEU A 81 -4.30 -4.19 -1.46
N ARG A 82 -3.31 -3.91 -2.30
CA ARG A 82 -2.89 -4.84 -3.35
C ARG A 82 -2.19 -6.09 -2.81
N PHE A 83 -1.27 -5.92 -1.88
CA PHE A 83 -0.36 -6.98 -1.45
C PHE A 83 -0.82 -7.75 -0.21
N ALA A 84 -1.67 -7.16 0.64
CA ALA A 84 -2.12 -7.81 1.87
C ALA A 84 -3.59 -8.23 1.84
N ILE A 85 -4.44 -7.52 1.07
CA ILE A 85 -5.89 -7.70 1.11
C ILE A 85 -6.41 -8.35 -0.16
N GLN A 86 -6.01 -7.88 -1.35
CA GLN A 86 -6.64 -8.23 -2.62
C GLN A 86 -6.65 -9.74 -2.95
N ASP A 87 -5.66 -10.49 -2.47
CA ASP A 87 -5.56 -11.92 -2.72
C ASP A 87 -6.32 -12.77 -1.66
N ILE A 88 -6.97 -12.13 -0.68
CA ILE A 88 -7.89 -12.82 0.24
C ILE A 88 -9.13 -13.22 -0.55
N SER A 89 -9.41 -14.53 -0.63
CA SER A 89 -10.65 -15.05 -1.19
C SER A 89 -11.25 -16.06 -0.22
N VAL A 90 -12.53 -15.85 0.12
CA VAL A 90 -13.34 -16.78 0.90
C VAL A 90 -14.65 -16.93 0.14
N GLU A 91 -14.97 -18.15 -0.30
CA GLU A 91 -16.24 -18.47 -0.97
C GLU A 91 -16.53 -17.58 -2.20
N GLU A 92 -15.51 -17.30 -3.01
CA GLU A 92 -15.63 -16.52 -4.26
C GLU A 92 -16.10 -15.06 -4.06
N THR A 93 -16.11 -14.57 -2.82
CA THR A 93 -16.43 -13.17 -2.51
C THR A 93 -15.25 -12.24 -2.81
N SER A 94 -15.54 -10.94 -2.97
CA SER A 94 -14.48 -9.93 -3.13
C SER A 94 -13.58 -9.90 -1.90
N ALA A 95 -12.31 -9.50 -2.04
CA ALA A 95 -11.35 -9.52 -0.95
C ALA A 95 -11.81 -8.82 0.34
N LYS A 96 -12.53 -7.71 0.21
CA LYS A 96 -13.08 -6.97 1.35
C LYS A 96 -14.18 -7.76 2.06
N GLU A 97 -15.07 -8.37 1.30
CA GLU A 97 -16.17 -9.19 1.82
C GLU A 97 -15.63 -10.48 2.45
N GLY A 98 -14.67 -11.13 1.80
CA GLY A 98 -14.00 -12.31 2.32
C GLY A 98 -13.29 -12.04 3.66
N LEU A 99 -12.61 -10.89 3.78
CA LEU A 99 -12.00 -10.47 5.04
C LEU A 99 -13.05 -10.21 6.13
N LEU A 100 -14.16 -9.54 5.79
CA LEU A 100 -15.25 -9.28 6.75
C LEU A 100 -15.90 -10.59 7.22
N LEU A 101 -16.18 -11.50 6.29
CA LEU A 101 -16.76 -12.82 6.57
C LEU A 101 -15.81 -13.65 7.44
N TRP A 102 -14.51 -13.61 7.16
CA TRP A 102 -13.51 -14.27 8.01
C TRP A 102 -13.56 -13.72 9.44
N CYS A 103 -13.60 -12.39 9.61
CA CYS A 103 -13.73 -11.76 10.93
C CYS A 103 -14.98 -12.26 11.65
N GLN A 104 -16.15 -12.20 11.00
CA GLN A 104 -17.42 -12.66 11.55
C GLN A 104 -17.37 -14.13 12.00
N ARG A 105 -16.78 -15.01 11.19
CA ARG A 105 -16.64 -16.43 11.52
C ARG A 105 -15.73 -16.66 12.72
N LYS A 106 -14.58 -15.97 12.77
CA LYS A 106 -13.64 -16.09 13.89
C LYS A 106 -14.22 -15.55 15.19
N THR A 107 -15.11 -14.58 15.11
CA THR A 107 -15.76 -14.00 16.30
C THR A 107 -17.13 -14.56 16.64
N ALA A 108 -17.68 -15.46 15.81
CA ALA A 108 -19.01 -16.06 16.03
C ALA A 108 -19.22 -16.67 17.44
N PRO A 109 -18.20 -17.26 18.11
CA PRO A 109 -18.38 -17.77 19.47
C PRO A 109 -18.53 -16.69 20.56
N TYR A 110 -18.16 -15.44 20.31
CA TYR A 110 -18.15 -14.37 21.31
C TYR A 110 -19.47 -13.59 21.28
N ARG A 111 -20.33 -13.81 22.28
CA ARG A 111 -21.69 -13.24 22.34
C ARG A 111 -21.76 -11.72 22.36
N ASN A 112 -20.70 -11.06 22.81
CA ASN A 112 -20.59 -9.60 22.91
C ASN A 112 -19.90 -8.96 21.69
N VAL A 113 -19.60 -9.73 20.65
CA VAL A 113 -18.91 -9.25 19.45
C VAL A 113 -19.82 -9.46 18.24
N ASN A 114 -20.21 -8.35 17.60
CA ASN A 114 -21.01 -8.36 16.38
C ASN A 114 -20.33 -7.47 15.32
N ILE A 115 -19.59 -8.09 14.40
CA ILE A 115 -18.85 -7.38 13.35
C ILE A 115 -19.73 -7.25 12.11
N GLN A 116 -20.07 -6.02 11.72
CA GLN A 116 -20.90 -5.76 10.53
C GLN A 116 -20.16 -4.98 9.43
N ASN A 117 -19.12 -4.22 9.79
CA ASN A 117 -18.33 -3.43 8.86
C ASN A 117 -16.95 -3.09 9.47
N PHE A 118 -16.15 -2.29 8.79
CA PHE A 118 -14.80 -1.87 9.23
C PHE A 118 -14.76 -0.47 9.87
N HIS A 119 -15.90 0.07 10.30
CA HIS A 119 -16.00 1.38 10.95
C HIS A 119 -16.90 1.34 12.19
N LEU A 120 -16.88 2.41 12.98
CA LEU A 120 -17.67 2.46 14.23
C LEU A 120 -19.12 2.90 14.01
N ARG A 121 -19.45 3.45 12.82
CA ARG A 121 -20.80 3.95 12.54
C ARG A 121 -21.70 2.80 12.08
N PRO A 122 -22.91 2.64 12.65
CA PRO A 122 -23.96 1.86 12.01
C PRO A 122 -24.39 2.54 10.70
N ASN A 123 -24.77 1.76 9.70
CA ASN A 123 -25.29 2.27 8.41
C ASN A 123 -26.56 3.10 8.61
#